data_AF-A0A413H0R5-F1
#
_entry.id   AF-A0A413H0R5-F1
#
_cell.length_a   1.000
_cell.length_b   1.000
_cell.length_c   1.000
_cell.angle_alpha   90.00
_cell.angle_beta   90.00
_cell.angle_gamma   90.00
#
_symmetry.space_group_name_H-M   'P 1'
#
loop_
_entity.id
_entity.type
_entity.pdbx_description
1 polymer ?
#
loop_
_entity_poly.entity_id
_entity_poly.type
_entity_poly.pdbx_seq_one_letter_code
_entity_poly.pdbx_strand_id
1 'polypeptide(L)'
;MNVTITFKNRVESYYTRADGSAALSKDVLELNADGSAVVLWSRLEDDVYDEETKRVTNEPRKEVGYKREVLSLPAGAAVGPDGSLDDFWARANQYRGVVEVELDGKLVYPI
;
A
#
# COMPACT_ATOMS: atom_id res chain seq x y z
N MET A 1 7.66 4.91 -14.62
CA MET A 1 6.31 4.33 -14.86
C MET A 1 5.83 3.66 -13.58
N ASN A 2 4.63 4.00 -13.08
CA ASN A 2 4.07 3.34 -11.90
C ASN A 2 3.06 2.29 -12.36
N VAL A 3 3.24 1.05 -11.93
CA VAL A 3 2.29 -0.04 -12.18
C VAL A 3 1.50 -0.26 -10.90
N THR A 4 0.18 -0.13 -10.97
CA THR A 4 -0.72 -0.40 -9.86
C THR A 4 -1.51 -1.66 -10.17
N ILE A 5 -1.54 -2.61 -9.24
CA ILE A 5 -2.33 -3.84 -9.35
C ILE A 5 -3.34 -3.86 -8.20
N THR A 6 -4.62 -3.92 -8.54
CA THR A 6 -5.72 -3.95 -7.56
C THR A 6 -6.28 -5.35 -7.46
N PHE A 7 -6.28 -5.89 -6.25
CA PHE A 7 -6.97 -7.12 -5.87
C PHE A 7 -8.16 -6.77 -4.99
N LYS A 8 -9.06 -7.73 -4.78
CA LYS A 8 -10.24 -7.56 -3.93
C LYS A 8 -9.91 -7.00 -2.53
N ASN A 9 -8.82 -7.48 -1.92
CA ASN A 9 -8.45 -7.17 -0.53
C ASN A 9 -7.13 -6.41 -0.40
N ARG A 10 -6.46 -6.06 -1.51
CA ARG A 10 -5.19 -5.33 -1.46
C ARG A 10 -4.92 -4.55 -2.75
N VAL A 11 -4.19 -3.46 -2.62
CA VAL A 11 -3.63 -2.69 -3.74
C VAL A 11 -2.11 -2.71 -3.61
N GLU A 12 -1.43 -3.00 -4.72
CA GLU A 12 0.03 -2.99 -4.79
C GLU A 12 0.47 -1.96 -5.83
N SER A 13 1.31 -1.00 -5.43
CA SER A 13 1.92 -0.03 -6.34
C SER A 13 3.42 -0.29 -6.50
N TYR A 14 3.89 -0.26 -7.74
CA TYR A 14 5.27 -0.54 -8.14
C TYR A 14 5.84 0.65 -8.91
N TYR A 15 6.95 1.21 -8.44
CA TYR A 15 7.61 2.33 -9.09
C TYR A 15 8.79 1.86 -9.93
N THR A 16 8.76 2.09 -11.25
CA THR A 16 9.91 1.80 -12.14
C THR A 16 10.87 2.98 -12.20
N ARG A 17 12.16 2.66 -12.28
CA ARG A 17 13.25 3.64 -12.44
C ARG A 17 13.18 4.36 -13.79
N ALA A 18 13.85 5.51 -13.87
CA ALA A 18 14.00 6.28 -15.11
C ALA A 18 14.73 5.52 -16.24
N ASP A 19 15.54 4.52 -15.89
CA ASP A 19 16.26 3.66 -16.82
C ASP A 19 15.44 2.45 -17.33
N GLY A 20 14.18 2.32 -16.89
CA GLY A 20 13.30 1.22 -17.27
C GLY A 20 13.61 -0.13 -16.62
N SER A 21 14.57 -0.21 -15.69
CA SER A 21 14.83 -1.43 -14.92
C SER A 21 13.72 -1.71 -13.90
N ALA A 22 13.55 -2.98 -13.55
CA ALA A 22 12.42 -3.49 -12.76
C ALA A 22 12.22 -2.73 -11.44
N ALA A 23 10.96 -2.50 -11.09
CA ALA A 23 10.48 -1.66 -9.99
C ALA A 23 10.96 -2.12 -8.62
N LEU A 24 11.32 -1.17 -7.74
CA LEU A 24 12.06 -1.46 -6.50
C LEU A 24 11.39 -0.95 -5.22
N SER A 25 10.44 -0.03 -5.29
CA SER A 25 9.58 0.30 -4.16
C SER A 25 8.20 -0.30 -4.39
N LYS A 26 7.67 -0.96 -3.36
CA LYS A 26 6.35 -1.58 -3.34
C LYS A 26 5.60 -1.03 -2.14
N ASP A 27 4.61 -0.18 -2.39
CA ASP A 27 3.62 0.17 -1.36
C ASP A 27 2.46 -0.81 -1.48
N VAL A 28 2.08 -1.42 -0.35
CA VAL A 28 0.93 -2.33 -0.30
C VAL A 28 -0.05 -1.83 0.73
N LEU A 29 -1.26 -1.52 0.27
CA LEU A 29 -2.40 -1.34 1.13
C LEU A 29 -3.20 -2.64 1.14
N GLU A 30 -3.44 -3.22 2.30
CA GLU A 30 -4.07 -4.54 2.45
C GLU A 30 -5.11 -4.52 3.57
N LEU A 31 -6.23 -5.19 3.33
CA LEU A 31 -7.21 -5.50 4.37
C LEU A 31 -6.64 -6.58 5.29
N ASN A 32 -6.68 -6.35 6.60
CA ASN A 32 -6.25 -7.34 7.59
C ASN A 32 -7.14 -8.60 7.57
N ALA A 33 -6.65 -9.67 8.20
CA ALA A 33 -7.25 -11.00 8.08
C ALA A 33 -8.70 -11.12 8.58
N ASP A 34 -9.14 -10.25 9.49
CA ASP A 34 -10.52 -10.24 10.01
C ASP A 34 -11.42 -9.20 9.31
N GLY A 35 -10.87 -8.41 8.38
CA GLY A 35 -11.59 -7.37 7.65
C GLY A 35 -11.96 -6.16 8.51
N SER A 36 -11.33 -5.99 9.68
CA SER A 36 -11.61 -4.86 10.58
C SER A 36 -10.74 -3.65 10.31
N ALA A 37 -9.63 -3.77 9.60
CA ALA A 37 -8.70 -2.67 9.38
C ALA A 37 -7.92 -2.79 8.07
N VAL A 38 -7.47 -1.65 7.56
CA VAL A 38 -6.51 -1.60 6.45
C VAL A 38 -5.13 -1.29 6.99
N VAL A 39 -4.17 -2.10 6.56
CA VAL A 39 -2.76 -1.96 6.89
C VAL A 39 -1.99 -1.50 5.65
N LEU A 40 -1.14 -0.50 5.85
CA LEU A 40 -0.16 -0.08 4.87
C LEU A 40 1.18 -0.71 5.23
N TRP A 41 1.78 -1.35 4.24
CA TRP A 41 3.15 -1.78 4.29
C TRP A 41 4.01 -0.70 3.65
N SER A 42 4.77 0.01 4.47
CA SER A 42 5.85 0.85 3.96
C SER A 42 7.06 -0.04 3.72
N ARG A 43 7.57 -0.06 2.49
CA ARG A 43 8.80 -0.76 2.13
C ARG A 43 9.88 0.30 1.91
N LEU A 44 10.64 0.59 2.96
CA LEU A 44 11.74 1.55 2.91
C LEU A 44 13.05 0.81 3.15
N GLU A 45 13.94 0.78 2.15
CA GLU A 45 15.38 0.83 2.38
C GLU A 45 16.01 1.74 1.32
N ASP A 46 16.97 2.56 1.76
CA ASP A 46 17.74 3.48 0.95
C ASP A 46 18.72 2.73 0.02
N ASP A 47 18.95 3.28 -1.18
CA ASP A 47 20.15 2.96 -1.93
C ASP A 47 21.36 3.40 -1.08
N VAL A 48 22.31 2.50 -0.79
CA VAL A 48 23.63 2.94 -0.32
C VAL A 48 24.30 3.60 -1.52
N TYR A 49 24.08 4.91 -1.64
CA TYR A 49 24.77 5.74 -2.62
C TYR A 49 26.18 5.96 -2.12
N ASP A 50 27.15 5.38 -2.81
CA ASP A 50 28.54 5.70 -2.60
C ASP A 50 28.82 7.06 -3.24
N GLU A 51 28.92 8.11 -2.42
CA GLU A 51 29.23 9.47 -2.89
C GLU A 51 30.58 9.57 -3.59
N GLU A 52 31.54 8.70 -3.24
CA GLU A 52 32.90 8.73 -3.74
C GLU A 52 32.99 8.09 -5.14
N THR A 53 32.30 6.97 -5.35
CA THR A 53 32.28 6.28 -6.65
C THR A 53 31.10 6.67 -7.54
N LYS A 54 30.14 7.45 -7.01
CA LYS A 54 28.86 7.79 -7.65
C LYS A 54 28.11 6.56 -8.15
N ARG A 55 28.23 5.44 -7.45
CA ARG A 55 27.62 4.16 -7.82
C ARG A 55 26.69 3.70 -6.71
N VAL A 56 25.57 3.13 -7.12
CA VAL A 56 24.77 2.29 -6.22
C VAL A 56 25.55 0.98 -6.06
N THR A 57 25.81 0.57 -4.82
CA THR A 57 26.51 -0.69 -4.57
C THR A 57 25.75 -1.86 -5.21
N ASN A 58 26.48 -2.89 -5.68
CA ASN A 58 25.88 -4.11 -6.23
C ASN A 58 25.32 -5.05 -5.13
N GLU A 59 25.23 -4.57 -3.89
CA GLU A 59 24.64 -5.37 -2.82
C GLU A 59 23.14 -5.53 -3.08
N PRO A 60 22.59 -6.74 -2.93
CA PRO A 60 21.15 -6.94 -3.00
C PRO A 60 20.51 -6.05 -1.94
N ARG A 61 19.56 -5.20 -2.35
CA ARG A 61 18.76 -4.44 -1.38
C ARG A 61 18.14 -5.38 -0.38
N LYS A 62 18.22 -5.01 0.89
CA LYS A 62 17.45 -5.68 1.91
C LYS A 62 16.11 -4.95 1.96
N GLU A 63 15.01 -5.69 1.88
CA GLU A 63 13.69 -5.08 1.92
C GLU A 63 13.13 -5.33 3.31
N VAL A 64 12.99 -4.27 4.11
CA VAL A 64 12.34 -4.34 5.42
C VAL A 64 11.01 -3.58 5.33
N GLY A 65 9.92 -4.30 5.55
CA GLY A 65 8.57 -3.74 5.57
C GLY A 65 8.06 -3.62 7.00
N TYR A 66 7.50 -2.45 7.34
CA TYR A 66 6.74 -2.29 8.57
C TYR A 66 5.26 -2.23 8.23
N LYS A 67 4.44 -3.07 8.88
CA LYS A 67 2.98 -2.93 8.83
C LYS A 67 2.57 -1.78 9.73
N ARG A 68 1.76 -0.87 9.20
CA ARG A 68 1.09 0.15 9.98
C ARG A 68 -0.41 0.11 9.68
N GLU A 69 -1.22 -0.05 10.72
CA GLU A 69 -2.66 0.17 10.58
C GLU A 69 -2.92 1.65 10.25
N VAL A 70 -3.67 1.89 9.19
CA VAL A 70 -4.00 3.24 8.72
C VAL A 70 -5.43 3.61 9.11
N LEU A 71 -6.35 2.65 9.06
CA LEU A 71 -7.73 2.84 9.48
C LEU A 71 -8.33 1.52 9.95
N SER A 72 -8.98 1.55 11.11
CA SER A 72 -9.83 0.46 11.61
C SER A 72 -11.29 0.86 11.68
N LEU A 73 -12.16 -0.15 11.57
CA LEU A 73 -13.60 -0.09 11.76
C LEU A 73 -13.96 -0.56 13.19
N PRO A 74 -15.10 -0.12 13.74
CA PRO A 74 -15.63 -0.71 14.96
C PRO A 74 -15.99 -2.19 14.74
N ALA A 75 -15.97 -3.01 15.79
CA ALA A 75 -16.13 -4.46 15.71
C ALA A 75 -17.37 -4.93 14.92
N GLY A 76 -18.50 -4.22 15.04
CA GLY A 76 -19.74 -4.55 14.32
C GLY A 76 -19.77 -4.13 12.84
N ALA A 77 -18.72 -3.48 12.34
CA ALA A 77 -18.61 -2.98 10.97
C ALA A 77 -17.53 -3.69 10.15
N ALA A 78 -16.79 -4.64 10.73
CA ALA A 78 -15.79 -5.42 10.02
C ALA A 78 -16.42 -6.17 8.83
N VAL A 79 -15.72 -6.21 7.70
CA VAL A 79 -16.21 -6.86 6.48
C VAL A 79 -15.91 -8.35 6.43
N GLY A 80 -15.21 -8.87 7.44
CA GLY A 80 -14.87 -10.28 7.58
C GLY A 80 -13.69 -10.72 6.71
N PRO A 81 -13.27 -11.98 6.84
CA PRO A 81 -12.07 -12.53 6.18
C PRO A 81 -12.15 -12.57 4.65
N ASP A 82 -13.37 -12.66 4.11
CA ASP A 82 -13.63 -12.63 2.66
C ASP A 82 -14.07 -11.24 2.16
N GLY A 83 -13.90 -10.20 2.98
CA GLY A 83 -14.27 -8.83 2.64
C GLY A 83 -13.43 -8.24 1.50
N SER A 84 -13.95 -7.19 0.88
CA SER A 84 -13.22 -6.40 -0.12
C SER A 84 -12.84 -5.02 0.41
N LEU A 85 -11.88 -4.37 -0.26
CA LEU A 85 -11.57 -2.96 0.00
C LEU A 85 -12.77 -2.06 -0.32
N ASP A 86 -13.55 -2.35 -1.36
CA ASP A 86 -14.76 -1.60 -1.70
C ASP A 86 -15.81 -1.66 -0.57
N ASP A 87 -16.06 -2.86 -0.05
CA ASP A 87 -16.95 -3.06 1.09
C ASP A 87 -16.41 -2.32 2.32
N PHE A 88 -15.10 -2.42 2.55
CA PHE A 88 -14.44 -1.77 3.68
C PHE A 88 -14.61 -0.25 3.61
N TRP A 89 -14.39 0.36 2.44
CA TRP A 89 -14.54 1.80 2.27
C TRP A 89 -15.99 2.27 2.39
N ALA A 90 -16.96 1.47 1.92
CA ALA A 90 -18.38 1.74 2.18
C ALA A 90 -18.71 1.75 3.68
N ARG A 91 -18.14 0.81 4.46
CA ARG A 91 -18.26 0.81 5.92
C ARG A 91 -17.49 1.98 6.54
N ALA A 92 -16.33 2.32 6.03
CA ALA A 92 -15.54 3.45 6.52
C ALA A 92 -16.28 4.78 6.33
N ASN A 93 -16.97 4.95 5.20
CA ASN A 93 -17.88 6.09 5.00
C ASN A 93 -18.98 6.08 6.07
N GLN A 94 -19.71 4.97 6.21
CA GLN A 94 -20.83 4.87 7.15
C GLN A 94 -20.44 5.08 8.62
N TYR A 95 -19.31 4.53 9.07
CA TYR A 95 -18.95 4.44 10.49
C TYR A 95 -17.81 5.38 10.91
N ARG A 96 -17.05 5.92 9.96
CA ARG A 96 -15.92 6.85 10.22
C ARG A 96 -16.03 8.16 9.44
N GLY A 97 -16.99 8.30 8.52
CA GLY A 97 -17.14 9.48 7.68
C GLY A 97 -16.03 9.62 6.63
N VAL A 98 -15.43 8.52 6.18
CA VAL A 98 -14.45 8.56 5.08
C VAL A 98 -15.16 8.93 3.80
N VAL A 99 -14.73 10.02 3.16
CA VAL A 99 -15.35 10.55 1.95
C VAL A 99 -14.58 10.28 0.66
N GLU A 100 -13.28 10.04 0.76
CA GLU A 100 -12.41 9.88 -0.38
C GLU A 100 -11.17 9.08 0.03
N VAL A 101 -10.69 8.21 -0.87
CA VAL A 101 -9.42 7.52 -0.70
C VAL A 101 -8.62 7.61 -2.00
N GLU A 102 -7.40 8.15 -1.90
CA GLU A 102 -6.46 8.27 -2.99
C GLU A 102 -5.18 7.49 -2.65
N LEU A 103 -4.66 6.72 -3.62
CA LEU A 103 -3.40 6.00 -3.53
C LEU A 103 -2.54 6.34 -4.74
N ASP A 104 -1.35 6.89 -4.51
CA ASP A 104 -0.38 7.27 -5.56
C ASP A 104 -1.00 8.13 -6.68
N GLY A 105 -1.72 9.21 -6.32
CA GLY A 105 -2.34 10.09 -7.31
C GLY A 105 -3.64 9.56 -7.92
N LYS A 106 -4.06 8.34 -7.54
CA LYS A 106 -5.23 7.66 -8.13
C LYS A 106 -6.33 7.49 -7.12
N LEU A 107 -7.51 7.98 -7.48
CA LEU A 107 -8.73 7.77 -6.73
C LEU A 107 -9.11 6.29 -6.75
N VAL A 108 -9.13 5.65 -5.59
CA VAL A 108 -9.49 4.22 -5.43
C VAL A 108 -10.86 4.02 -4.81
N TYR A 109 -11.43 5.06 -4.19
CA TYR A 109 -12.81 5.04 -3.70
C TYR A 109 -13.46 6.44 -3.82
N PRO A 110 -14.35 6.66 -4.79
CA PRO A 110 -15.27 7.80 -4.81
C PRO A 110 -16.56 7.49 -4.04
N ILE A 111 -17.10 8.49 -3.33
CA ILE A 111 -18.53 8.51 -2.92
C ILE A 111 -19.41 8.88 -4.11
#